data_AF-A0A6S7BPC6-F1
#
_entry.id   AF-A0A6S7BPC6-F1
#
_cell.length_a   1.000
_cell.length_b   1.000
_cell.length_c   1.000
_cell.angle_alpha   90.00
_cell.angle_beta   90.00
_cell.angle_gamma   90.00
#
_symmetry.space_group_name_H-M   'P 1'
#
loop_
_entity.id
_entity.type
_entity.pdbx_description
1 polymer ?
#
loop_
_entity_poly.entity_id
_entity_poly.type
_entity_poly.pdbx_seq_one_letter_code
_entity_poly.pdbx_strand_id
1 'polypeptide(L)'
;MPWKEIGLAGIVIEPSDDLIGFQQKLIDAVAPFTESTGTAAAFVTTTEDPEINQPTIDYVAAYVPNGTGRNFNPHVTVGIASQAYLNKMLEERFAAFAFSPAGVAVYHLGNMGTARKKLSSWESEA
;
A
#
# COMPACT_ATOMS: atom_id res chain seq x y z
N MET A 1 2.24 -2.88 -8.73
CA MET A 1 3.55 -3.58 -8.88
C MET A 1 3.33 -4.99 -9.41
N PRO A 2 3.43 -5.22 -10.72
CA PRO A 2 3.61 -6.58 -11.24
C PRO A 2 5.06 -7.05 -10.98
N TRP A 3 5.24 -8.32 -10.63
CA TRP A 3 6.57 -8.94 -10.52
C TRP A 3 6.59 -10.20 -11.38
N LYS A 4 7.25 -10.13 -12.54
CA LYS A 4 7.21 -11.17 -13.58
C LYS A 4 5.75 -11.46 -13.98
N GLU A 5 5.34 -12.72 -13.98
CA GLU A 5 3.97 -13.17 -14.31
C GLU A 5 2.97 -13.01 -13.16
N ILE A 6 3.41 -12.48 -12.01
CA ILE A 6 2.58 -12.32 -10.81
C ILE A 6 2.05 -10.88 -10.74
N GLY A 7 0.74 -10.76 -10.53
CA GLY A 7 0.08 -9.50 -10.23
C GLY A 7 -0.47 -9.47 -8.79
N LEU A 8 -0.96 -8.29 -8.41
CA LEU A 8 -1.65 -8.04 -7.14
C LEU A 8 -3.16 -7.92 -7.40
N ALA A 9 -3.96 -8.67 -6.65
CA ALA A 9 -5.39 -8.46 -6.57
C ALA A 9 -5.70 -7.38 -5.54
N GLY A 10 -6.58 -6.44 -5.85
CA GLY A 10 -6.98 -5.39 -4.91
C GLY A 10 -8.48 -5.08 -4.97
N ILE A 11 -9.06 -4.80 -3.82
CA ILE A 11 -10.36 -4.12 -3.72
C ILE A 11 -10.08 -2.63 -3.74
N VAL A 12 -10.56 -1.94 -4.78
CA VAL A 12 -10.31 -0.51 -4.98
C VAL A 12 -11.30 0.30 -4.16
N ILE A 13 -10.81 1.37 -3.55
CA ILE A 13 -11.61 2.40 -2.88
C ILE A 13 -11.75 3.55 -3.88
N GLU A 14 -12.97 4.07 -4.05
CA GLU A 14 -13.18 5.25 -4.88
C GLU A 14 -12.44 6.46 -4.25
N PRO A 15 -11.50 7.11 -4.97
CA PRO A 15 -10.82 8.28 -4.44
C PRO A 15 -11.81 9.43 -4.21
N SER A 16 -11.76 10.04 -3.02
CA SER A 16 -12.47 11.28 -2.71
C SER A 16 -11.47 12.42 -2.45
N ASP A 17 -11.94 13.67 -2.57
CA ASP A 17 -11.12 14.85 -2.26
C ASP A 17 -10.62 14.82 -0.81
N ASP A 18 -11.44 14.35 0.14
CA ASP A 18 -11.05 14.19 1.54
C ASP A 18 -9.93 13.16 1.71
N LEU A 19 -10.02 12.03 1.01
CA LEU A 19 -9.02 10.97 1.09
C LEU A 19 -7.69 11.39 0.44
N ILE A 20 -7.75 12.10 -0.69
CA ILE A 20 -6.57 12.70 -1.35
C ILE A 20 -5.96 13.78 -0.45
N GLY A 21 -6.78 14.65 0.15
CA GLY A 21 -6.32 15.67 1.09
C GLY A 21 -5.67 15.07 2.34
N PHE A 22 -6.22 13.96 2.85
CA PHE A 22 -5.61 13.21 3.95
C PHE A 22 -4.26 12.61 3.58
N GLN A 23 -4.13 12.01 2.38
CA GLN A 23 -2.85 11.51 1.87
C GLN A 23 -1.79 12.62 1.84
N GLN A 24 -2.14 13.80 1.30
CA GLN A 24 -1.21 14.93 1.21
C GLN A 24 -0.76 15.41 2.59
N LYS A 25 -1.68 15.54 3.56
CA LYS A 25 -1.35 15.94 4.94
C LYS A 25 -0.38 14.95 5.60
N LEU A 26 -0.55 13.65 5.36
CA LEU A 26 0.38 12.64 5.87
C LEU A 26 1.77 12.80 5.24
N ILE A 27 1.84 12.99 3.91
CA ILE A 27 3.10 13.20 3.19
C ILE A 27 3.82 14.44 3.72
N ASP A 28 3.12 15.56 3.86
CA ASP A 28 3.69 16.81 4.37
C ASP A 28 4.20 16.65 5.80
N ALA A 29 3.47 15.92 6.64
CA ALA A 29 3.85 15.67 8.04
C ALA A 29 5.13 14.81 8.17
N VAL A 30 5.33 13.83 7.27
CA VAL A 30 6.50 12.94 7.31
C VAL A 30 7.68 13.44 6.47
N ALA A 31 7.48 14.45 5.61
CA ALA A 31 8.50 14.97 4.71
C ALA A 31 9.83 15.35 5.41
N PRO A 32 9.86 15.99 6.60
CA PRO A 32 11.11 16.30 7.29
C PRO A 32 11.92 15.07 7.74
N PHE A 33 11.30 13.90 7.78
CA PHE A 33 11.90 12.64 8.21
C PHE A 33 12.09 11.65 7.06
N THR A 34 11.75 12.05 5.83
CA THR A 34 11.74 11.17 4.67
C THR A 34 13.10 11.19 3.98
N GLU A 35 13.72 10.02 3.89
CA GLU A 35 14.92 9.79 3.09
C GLU A 35 14.58 9.46 1.64
N SER A 36 15.50 9.66 0.71
CA SER A 36 15.27 9.40 -0.72
C SER A 36 15.08 7.91 -1.04
N THR A 37 15.59 7.01 -0.20
CA THR A 37 15.42 5.56 -0.31
C THR A 37 15.80 4.88 1.02
N GLY A 38 15.55 3.58 1.15
CA GLY A 38 15.92 2.77 2.30
C GLY A 38 16.76 1.56 1.91
N THR A 39 17.59 1.07 2.84
CA THR A 39 18.29 -0.22 2.69
C THR A 39 17.39 -1.37 3.14
N ALA A 40 17.83 -2.62 2.95
CA ALA A 40 17.11 -3.79 3.44
C ALA A 40 16.78 -3.74 4.94
N ALA A 41 17.64 -3.09 5.75
CA ALA A 41 17.42 -2.93 7.18
C ALA A 41 16.22 -2.02 7.53
N ALA A 42 15.73 -1.22 6.57
CA ALA A 42 14.56 -0.38 6.73
C ALA A 42 13.23 -1.16 6.58
N PHE A 43 13.27 -2.46 6.33
CA PHE A 43 12.09 -3.30 6.12
C PHE A 43 12.05 -4.50 7.08
N VAL A 44 10.86 -5.02 7.32
CA VAL A 44 10.66 -6.26 8.09
C VAL A 44 10.90 -7.46 7.19
N THR A 45 11.84 -8.32 7.59
CA THR A 45 12.07 -9.66 7.01
C THR A 45 11.71 -10.75 8.01
N THR A 46 11.52 -11.98 7.55
CA THR A 46 11.32 -13.16 8.42
C THR A 46 12.25 -14.29 8.03
N THR A 47 12.28 -15.38 8.80
CA THR A 47 13.08 -16.57 8.47
C THR A 47 12.69 -17.16 7.12
N GLU A 48 11.41 -17.12 6.78
CA GLU A 48 10.86 -17.62 5.52
C GLU A 48 11.14 -16.68 4.34
N ASP A 49 11.17 -15.37 4.61
CA ASP A 49 11.47 -14.30 3.65
C ASP A 49 12.61 -13.43 4.19
N PRO A 50 13.87 -13.92 4.17
CA PRO A 50 14.99 -13.24 4.83
C PRO A 50 15.47 -12.00 4.08
N GLU A 51 15.06 -11.83 2.83
CA GLU A 51 15.42 -10.73 1.95
C GLU A 51 14.19 -9.87 1.60
N ILE A 52 14.39 -8.55 1.54
CA ILE A 52 13.41 -7.65 0.93
C ILE A 52 13.60 -7.64 -0.59
N ASN A 53 12.51 -7.68 -1.34
CA ASN A 53 12.57 -7.63 -2.78
C ASN A 53 12.83 -6.20 -3.29
N GLN A 54 13.61 -6.08 -4.36
CA GLN A 54 13.93 -4.80 -4.98
C GLN A 54 12.67 -4.00 -5.41
N PRO A 55 11.61 -4.62 -5.97
CA PRO A 55 10.40 -3.89 -6.31
C PRO A 55 9.75 -3.15 -5.14
N THR A 56 9.83 -3.66 -3.91
CA THR A 56 9.30 -2.98 -2.73
C THR A 56 10.14 -1.76 -2.38
N ILE A 57 11.47 -1.88 -2.44
CA ILE A 57 12.39 -0.75 -2.20
C ILE A 57 12.13 0.37 -3.22
N ASP A 58 12.10 0.01 -4.51
CA ASP A 58 11.89 0.96 -5.61
C ASP A 58 10.52 1.65 -5.50
N TYR A 59 9.49 0.88 -5.16
CA TYR A 59 8.14 1.41 -4.95
C TYR A 59 8.09 2.42 -3.81
N VAL A 60 8.70 2.14 -2.66
CA VAL A 60 8.72 3.07 -1.52
C VAL A 60 9.48 4.34 -1.87
N ALA A 61 10.67 4.21 -2.50
CA ALA A 61 11.48 5.36 -2.90
C ALA A 61 10.76 6.27 -3.90
N ALA A 62 9.97 5.70 -4.80
CA ALA A 62 9.26 6.44 -5.85
C ALA A 62 7.80 6.76 -5.49
N TYR A 63 7.31 6.44 -4.29
CA TYR A 63 5.89 6.52 -3.97
C TYR A 63 5.34 7.94 -4.07
N VAL A 64 5.99 8.91 -3.43
CA VAL A 64 5.50 10.30 -3.41
C VAL A 64 5.38 10.91 -4.82
N PRO A 65 6.39 10.83 -5.71
CA PRO A 65 6.23 11.39 -7.06
C PRO A 65 5.26 10.60 -7.96
N ASN A 66 5.07 9.28 -7.72
CA ASN A 66 4.33 8.43 -8.67
C ASN A 66 2.92 8.02 -8.21
N GLY A 67 2.63 8.03 -6.90
CA GLY A 67 1.44 7.41 -6.30
C GLY A 67 0.53 8.38 -5.54
N THR A 68 0.64 9.68 -5.82
CA THR A 68 -0.04 10.73 -5.07
C THR A 68 -1.03 11.52 -5.93
N GLY A 69 -1.98 12.20 -5.29
CA GLY A 69 -2.95 13.06 -5.96
C GLY A 69 -3.75 12.29 -7.01
N ARG A 70 -3.72 12.75 -8.27
CA ARG A 70 -4.45 12.10 -9.37
C ARG A 70 -3.97 10.67 -9.70
N ASN A 71 -2.76 10.31 -9.28
CA ASN A 71 -2.22 8.97 -9.44
C ASN A 71 -2.49 8.08 -8.22
N PHE A 72 -3.17 8.60 -7.20
CA PHE A 72 -3.49 7.84 -6.01
C PHE A 72 -4.54 6.77 -6.33
N ASN A 73 -4.14 5.51 -6.15
CA ASN A 73 -5.01 4.35 -6.30
C ASN A 73 -5.16 3.70 -4.91
N PRO A 74 -6.08 4.18 -4.05
CA PRO A 74 -6.32 3.58 -2.74
C PRO A 74 -6.98 2.21 -2.91
N HIS A 75 -6.38 1.19 -2.33
CA HIS A 75 -6.88 -0.18 -2.43
C HIS A 75 -6.43 -1.02 -1.23
N VAL A 76 -7.14 -2.12 -1.01
CA VAL A 76 -6.71 -3.20 -0.12
C VAL A 76 -6.25 -4.36 -1.00
N THR A 77 -4.96 -4.68 -0.96
CA THR A 77 -4.44 -5.89 -1.60
C THR A 77 -5.01 -7.13 -0.92
N VAL A 78 -5.65 -8.02 -1.68
CA VAL A 78 -6.28 -9.25 -1.16
C VAL A 78 -5.49 -10.52 -1.49
N GLY A 79 -4.48 -10.42 -2.36
CA GLY A 79 -3.62 -11.55 -2.69
C GLY A 79 -2.75 -11.31 -3.92
N ILE A 80 -1.98 -12.33 -4.27
CA ILE A 80 -1.17 -12.39 -5.49
C ILE A 80 -1.53 -13.63 -6.29
N ALA A 81 -1.54 -13.52 -7.62
CA ALA A 81 -1.77 -14.65 -8.51
C ALA A 81 -1.15 -14.38 -9.88
N SER A 82 -1.22 -15.36 -10.79
CA SER A 82 -0.83 -15.12 -12.18
C SER A 82 -1.73 -14.06 -12.80
N GLN A 83 -1.17 -13.22 -13.67
CA GLN A 83 -1.95 -12.19 -14.37
C GLN A 83 -3.12 -12.81 -15.16
N ALA A 84 -2.92 -13.99 -15.74
CA ALA A 84 -3.97 -14.72 -16.44
C ALA A 84 -5.15 -15.11 -15.54
N TYR A 85 -4.89 -15.45 -14.28
CA TYR A 85 -5.95 -15.70 -13.29
C TYR A 85 -6.63 -14.40 -12.87
N LEU A 86 -5.86 -13.35 -12.57
CA LEU A 86 -6.39 -12.05 -12.14
C LEU A 86 -7.28 -11.40 -13.22
N ASN A 87 -6.93 -11.54 -14.49
CA ASN A 87 -7.76 -11.02 -15.59
C ASN A 87 -9.15 -11.69 -15.64
N LYS A 88 -9.24 -12.98 -15.32
CA LYS A 88 -10.54 -13.67 -15.22
C LYS A 88 -11.33 -13.19 -14.01
N MET A 89 -10.66 -12.89 -12.90
CA MET A 89 -11.31 -12.37 -11.70
C MET A 89 -11.97 -11.01 -11.94
N LEU A 90 -11.49 -10.21 -12.89
CA LEU A 90 -12.13 -8.94 -13.29
C LEU A 90 -13.50 -9.14 -13.96
N GLU A 91 -13.80 -10.34 -14.45
CA GLU A 91 -15.10 -10.69 -15.02
C GLU A 91 -16.14 -11.00 -13.92
N GLU A 92 -15.70 -11.22 -12.68
CA GLU A 92 -16.56 -11.50 -11.54
C GLU A 92 -17.22 -10.23 -11.00
N ARG A 93 -18.44 -10.36 -10.48
CA ARG A 93 -19.17 -9.24 -9.89
C ARG A 93 -18.74 -9.01 -8.45
N PHE A 94 -18.31 -7.79 -8.16
CA PHE A 94 -18.11 -7.29 -6.81
C PHE A 94 -19.19 -6.25 -6.48
N ALA A 95 -19.95 -6.48 -5.41
CA ALA A 95 -20.94 -5.51 -4.94
C ALA A 95 -20.24 -4.40 -4.17
N ALA A 96 -20.34 -3.17 -4.64
CA ALA A 96 -19.83 -2.00 -3.92
C ALA A 96 -20.58 -1.82 -2.60
N PHE A 97 -19.87 -1.37 -1.57
CA PHE A 97 -20.44 -1.05 -0.27
C PHE A 97 -19.77 0.20 0.32
N ALA A 98 -20.51 0.92 1.15
CA ALA A 98 -19.98 2.04 1.90
C ALA A 98 -19.34 1.56 3.21
N PHE A 99 -18.29 2.23 3.63
CA PHE A 99 -17.65 2.03 4.92
C PHE A 99 -17.11 3.36 5.44
N SER A 100 -16.73 3.40 6.71
CA SER A 100 -16.01 4.52 7.31
C SER A 100 -14.78 3.98 8.03
N PRO A 101 -13.65 4.69 7.99
CA PRO A 101 -12.46 4.28 8.71
C PRO A 101 -12.75 4.29 10.21
N ALA A 102 -12.48 3.19 10.90
CA ALA A 102 -12.56 3.12 12.36
C ALA A 102 -11.32 3.72 13.06
N GLY A 103 -10.25 3.95 12.30
CA GLY A 103 -8.97 4.43 12.81
C GLY A 103 -7.88 4.36 11.76
N VAL A 104 -6.68 4.76 12.17
CA VAL A 104 -5.45 4.74 11.35
C VAL A 104 -4.31 4.14 12.15
N ALA A 105 -3.33 3.56 11.46
CA ALA A 105 -2.18 2.96 12.09
C ALA A 105 -0.93 3.07 11.22
N VAL A 106 0.22 3.19 11.86
CA VAL A 106 1.53 3.21 11.21
C VAL A 106 2.13 1.82 11.31
N TYR A 107 2.63 1.31 10.19
CA TYR A 107 3.25 -0.02 10.10
C TYR A 107 4.66 0.07 9.53
N HIS A 108 5.54 -0.77 10.05
CA HIS A 108 6.80 -1.11 9.41
C HIS A 108 6.54 -2.12 8.30
N LEU A 109 6.93 -1.75 7.08
CA LEU A 109 6.62 -2.52 5.87
C LEU A 109 7.60 -3.68 5.67
N GLY A 110 7.12 -4.75 5.04
CA GLY A 110 7.95 -5.83 4.48
C GLY A 110 7.67 -6.05 3.00
N ASN A 111 8.01 -7.25 2.50
CA ASN A 111 7.82 -7.62 1.10
C ASN A 111 6.42 -7.28 0.55
N MET A 112 6.38 -6.80 -0.69
CA MET A 112 5.16 -6.37 -1.40
C MET A 112 4.40 -5.22 -0.74
N GLY A 113 5.09 -4.40 0.06
CA GLY A 113 4.46 -3.30 0.81
C GLY A 113 3.53 -3.81 1.92
N THR A 114 3.71 -5.05 2.37
CA THR A 114 2.85 -5.63 3.41
C THR A 114 3.05 -4.90 4.74
N ALA A 115 1.96 -4.56 5.42
CA ALA A 115 1.96 -4.01 6.77
C ALA A 115 2.34 -5.11 7.80
N ARG A 116 3.64 -5.30 8.08
CA ARG A 116 4.14 -6.45 8.85
C ARG A 116 4.16 -6.24 10.36
N LYS A 117 4.61 -5.07 10.82
CA LYS A 117 4.70 -4.75 12.25
C LYS A 117 4.02 -3.43 12.53
N LYS A 118 2.94 -3.47 13.32
CA LYS A 118 2.27 -2.25 13.80
C LYS A 118 3.20 -1.49 14.73
N LEU A 119 3.38 -0.19 14.49
CA LEU A 119 4.17 0.70 15.33
C LEU A 119 3.27 1.52 16.27
N SER A 120 2.15 2.03 15.76
CA SER A 120 1.17 2.81 16.51
C SER A 120 -0.22 2.75 15.85
N SER A 121 -1.28 3.06 16.60
CA SER A 121 -2.65 3.16 16.10
C SER A 121 -3.45 4.23 16.84
N TRP A 122 -4.41 4.83 16.14
CA TRP A 122 -5.35 5.83 16.64
C TRP A 122 -6.74 5.49 16.14
N GLU A 123 -7.72 5.45 17.04
CA GLU A 123 -9.13 5.24 16.67
C GLU A 123 -9.75 6.57 16.24
N SER A 124 -10.71 6.53 15.32
CA SER A 124 -11.53 7.70 15.01
C SER A 124 -12.43 8.03 16.20
N GLU A 125 -12.61 9.31 16.50
CA GLU A 125 -13.63 9.73 17.45
C GLU A 125 -15.02 9.28 16.96
N ALA A 126 -15.85 8.79 17.88
CA ALA A 126 -17.19 8.26 17.60
C ALA A 126 -18.21 9.37 17.38
#